data_AF-A0A849G1D7-F1
#
_entry.id   AF-A0A849G1D7-F1
#
_cell.length_a   1.000
_cell.length_b   1.000
_cell.length_c   1.000
_cell.angle_alpha   90.00
_cell.angle_beta   90.00
_cell.angle_gamma   90.00
#
_symmetry.space_group_name_H-M   'P 1'
#
loop_
_entity.id
_entity.type
_entity.pdbx_description
1 polymer ?
#
loop_
_entity_poly.entity_id
_entity_poly.type
_entity_poly.pdbx_seq_one_letter_code
_entity_poly.pdbx_strand_id
1 'polypeptide(L)'
;EWIEEIGIRYFNELTNTAILTEEVGEVARIMARRYGEQSEKESDKGKDLGEELSDVIFVTLCLANQTGIDLQKSWEKKMKKKTARDADRHRNNDKL
;
A
#
# COMPACT_ATOMS: atom_id res chain seq x y z
N GLU A 1 14.07 -0.31 -14.97
CA GLU A 1 14.95 -1.42 -14.55
C GLU A 1 14.16 -2.73 -14.39
N TRP A 2 13.70 -3.21 -13.22
CA TRP A 2 13.09 -4.57 -13.11
C TRP A 2 11.97 -4.89 -14.11
N ILE A 3 11.02 -3.98 -14.33
CA ILE A 3 9.90 -4.20 -15.29
C ILE A 3 10.34 -4.17 -16.75
N GLU A 4 11.47 -3.52 -17.05
CA GLU A 4 12.04 -3.49 -18.40
C GLU A 4 13.03 -4.64 -18.62
N GLU A 5 13.65 -5.15 -17.55
CA GLU A 5 14.68 -6.18 -17.57
C GLU A 5 14.14 -7.60 -17.36
N ILE A 6 13.07 -7.75 -16.57
CA ILE A 6 12.47 -9.03 -16.19
C ILE A 6 10.98 -9.07 -16.57
N GLY A 7 10.29 -7.93 -16.44
CA GLY A 7 8.93 -7.78 -16.94
C GLY A 7 8.88 -7.71 -18.47
N ILE A 8 7.79 -8.21 -19.06
CA ILE A 8 7.56 -8.08 -20.52
C ILE A 8 7.10 -6.66 -20.87
N ARG A 9 6.31 -6.04 -19.98
CA ARG A 9 5.86 -4.65 -19.97
C ARG A 9 5.01 -4.42 -18.73
N TYR A 10 4.72 -3.16 -18.41
CA TYR A 10 3.60 -2.85 -17.52
C TYR A 10 2.28 -3.35 -18.14
N PHE A 11 1.33 -3.81 -17.32
CA PHE A 11 -0.07 -3.90 -17.73
C PHE A 11 -0.62 -2.50 -18.09
N ASN A 12 -1.87 -2.34 -18.54
CA ASN A 12 -2.44 -0.99 -18.62
C ASN A 12 -2.78 -0.48 -17.21
N GLU A 13 -3.02 0.83 -17.07
CA GLU A 13 -3.27 1.50 -15.80
C GLU A 13 -4.52 0.95 -15.10
N LEU A 14 -5.57 0.61 -15.85
CA LEU A 14 -6.80 0.06 -15.28
C LEU A 14 -6.58 -1.37 -14.75
N THR A 15 -5.78 -2.17 -15.45
CA THR A 15 -5.40 -3.50 -14.99
C THR A 15 -4.54 -3.41 -13.73
N ASN A 16 -3.53 -2.52 -13.68
CA ASN A 16 -2.77 -2.31 -12.45
C ASN A 16 -3.61 -1.73 -11.31
N THR A 17 -4.67 -0.97 -11.61
CA THR A 17 -5.64 -0.51 -10.60
C THR A 17 -6.46 -1.67 -10.03
N ALA A 18 -6.87 -2.62 -10.88
CA ALA A 18 -7.55 -3.83 -10.45
C ALA A 18 -6.63 -4.71 -9.57
N ILE A 19 -5.38 -4.91 -10.01
CA ILE A 19 -4.36 -5.64 -9.23
C ILE A 19 -4.12 -4.94 -7.89
N LEU A 20 -3.97 -3.61 -7.86
CA LEU A 20 -3.81 -2.88 -6.61
C LEU A 20 -4.96 -3.15 -5.63
N THR A 21 -6.19 -3.25 -6.14
CA THR A 21 -7.37 -3.55 -5.33
C THR A 21 -7.34 -4.99 -4.79
N GLU A 22 -6.83 -5.93 -5.59
CA GLU A 22 -6.59 -7.32 -5.19
C GLU A 22 -5.58 -7.40 -4.04
N GLU A 23 -4.41 -6.78 -4.18
CA GLU A 23 -3.36 -6.78 -3.13
C GLU A 23 -3.83 -6.12 -1.83
N VAL A 24 -4.60 -5.02 -1.93
CA VAL A 24 -5.22 -4.40 -0.75
C VAL A 24 -6.23 -5.36 -0.09
N GLY A 25 -6.92 -6.18 -0.87
CA GLY A 25 -7.82 -7.22 -0.38
C GLY A 25 -7.07 -8.33 0.39
N GLU A 26 -5.90 -8.74 -0.09
CA GLU A 26 -5.00 -9.68 0.58
C GLU A 26 -4.58 -9.16 1.96
N VAL A 27 -4.11 -7.90 2.02
CA VAL A 27 -3.76 -7.20 3.27
C VAL A 27 -4.98 -7.13 4.19
N ALA A 28 -6.13 -6.69 3.69
CA ALA A 28 -7.35 -6.54 4.48
C ALA A 28 -7.81 -7.87 5.09
N ARG A 29 -7.67 -8.97 4.34
CA ARG A 29 -7.98 -10.32 4.81
C ARG A 29 -7.10 -10.72 5.99
N ILE A 30 -5.78 -10.51 5.91
CA ILE A 30 -4.88 -10.80 7.04
C ILE A 30 -5.21 -9.92 8.24
N MET A 31 -5.41 -8.62 8.02
CA MET A 31 -5.74 -7.68 9.08
C MET A 31 -7.02 -8.07 9.83
N ALA A 32 -8.08 -8.41 9.10
CA ALA A 32 -9.35 -8.81 9.69
C ALA A 32 -9.28 -10.11 10.50
N ARG A 33 -8.41 -11.05 10.11
CA ARG A 33 -8.25 -12.37 10.75
C ARG A 33 -7.30 -12.36 11.95
N ARG A 34 -6.19 -11.62 11.86
CA ARG A 34 -5.16 -11.58 12.91
C ARG A 34 -5.38 -10.52 13.96
N TYR A 35 -5.88 -9.35 13.53
CA TYR A 35 -6.02 -8.17 14.38
C TYR A 35 -7.47 -7.71 14.51
N GLY A 36 -8.39 -8.34 13.78
CA GLY A 36 -9.83 -8.09 13.85
C GLY A 36 -10.58 -9.21 14.57
N GLU A 37 -11.90 -9.21 14.41
CA GLU A 37 -12.82 -10.12 15.09
C GLU A 37 -13.11 -11.41 14.29
N GLN A 38 -12.54 -11.56 13.08
CA GLN A 38 -12.77 -12.75 12.26
C GLN A 38 -11.89 -13.91 12.72
N SER A 39 -12.45 -15.12 12.84
CA SER A 39 -11.68 -16.31 13.17
C SER A 39 -10.60 -16.60 12.13
N GLU A 40 -9.39 -16.92 12.58
CA GLU A 40 -8.30 -17.33 11.71
C GLU A 40 -8.61 -18.66 11.00
N LYS A 41 -8.25 -18.76 9.72
CA LYS A 41 -8.36 -20.00 8.92
C LYS A 41 -7.00 -20.64 8.78
N GLU A 42 -6.96 -21.97 8.75
CA GLU A 42 -5.68 -22.71 8.58
C GLU A 42 -4.94 -22.31 7.30
N SER A 43 -5.69 -22.04 6.22
CA SER A 43 -5.15 -21.58 4.93
C SER A 43 -4.47 -20.20 4.98
N ASP A 44 -4.77 -19.39 6.01
CA ASP A 44 -4.25 -18.02 6.13
C ASP A 44 -3.12 -17.90 7.17
N LYS A 45 -2.85 -18.96 7.94
CA LYS A 45 -1.78 -18.96 8.97
C LYS A 45 -0.38 -18.77 8.39
N GLY A 46 -0.15 -19.26 7.17
CA GLY A 46 1.14 -19.15 6.49
C GLY A 46 1.37 -17.83 5.76
N LYS A 47 0.38 -16.93 5.69
CA LYS A 47 0.51 -15.69 4.90
C LYS A 47 1.35 -14.66 5.63
N ASP A 48 2.26 -13.97 4.95
CA ASP A 48 3.09 -12.95 5.60
C ASP A 48 2.51 -11.55 5.34
N LEU A 49 2.22 -10.79 6.41
CA LEU A 49 1.65 -9.45 6.24
C LEU A 49 2.64 -8.48 5.56
N GLY A 50 3.94 -8.66 5.80
CA GLY A 50 4.98 -7.86 5.19
C GLY A 50 5.10 -8.10 3.69
N GLU A 51 4.91 -9.35 3.23
CA GLU A 51 4.84 -9.69 1.80
C GLU A 51 3.64 -9.00 1.13
N GLU A 52 2.42 -9.16 1.67
CA GLU A 52 1.23 -8.53 1.07
C GLU A 52 1.31 -6.99 1.04
N LEU A 53 1.89 -6.38 2.09
CA LEU A 53 2.14 -4.93 2.12
C LEU A 53 3.17 -4.51 1.08
N SER A 54 4.15 -5.37 0.79
CA SER A 54 5.16 -5.12 -0.24
C SER A 54 4.54 -5.17 -1.64
N ASP A 55 3.60 -6.08 -1.89
CA ASP A 55 2.88 -6.18 -3.16
C ASP A 55 2.03 -4.93 -3.42
N VAL A 56 1.34 -4.40 -2.39
CA VAL A 56 0.63 -3.11 -2.49
C VAL A 56 1.58 -1.97 -2.88
N ILE A 57 2.76 -1.90 -2.25
CA ILE A 57 3.77 -0.88 -2.56
C ILE A 57 4.27 -1.05 -4.00
N PHE A 58 4.56 -2.28 -4.41
CA PHE A 58 5.05 -2.60 -5.74
C PHE A 58 4.08 -2.14 -6.83
N VAL A 59 2.80 -2.50 -6.72
CA VAL A 59 1.78 -2.10 -7.72
C VAL A 59 1.54 -0.59 -7.70
N THR A 60 1.63 0.05 -6.53
CA THR A 60 1.57 1.52 -6.42
C THR A 60 2.73 2.19 -7.16
N LEU A 61 3.94 1.65 -7.03
CA LEU A 61 5.11 2.14 -7.78
C LEU A 61 4.93 1.93 -9.29
N CYS A 62 4.37 0.80 -9.71
CA CYS A 62 4.05 0.56 -11.12
C CYS A 62 3.12 1.64 -11.68
N LEU A 63 2.03 1.95 -10.99
CA LEU A 63 1.09 2.99 -11.39
C LEU A 63 1.75 4.36 -11.43
N ALA A 64 2.58 4.70 -10.44
CA ALA A 64 3.31 5.96 -10.43
C ALA A 64 4.23 6.09 -11.66
N ASN A 65 4.98 5.04 -11.99
CA ASN A 65 5.86 5.03 -13.16
C ASN A 65 5.08 5.15 -14.47
N GLN A 66 3.99 4.40 -14.64
CA GLN A 66 3.15 4.44 -15.85
C GLN A 66 2.51 5.82 -16.08
N THR A 67 2.13 6.49 -15.00
CA THR A 67 1.45 7.79 -15.06
C THR A 67 2.41 8.98 -15.02
N GLY A 68 3.73 8.75 -14.97
CA GLY A 68 4.75 9.80 -14.91
C GLY A 68 4.77 10.57 -13.58
N ILE A 69 4.31 9.95 -12.49
CA ILE A 69 4.26 10.55 -11.16
C ILE A 69 5.57 10.29 -10.43
N ASP A 70 6.26 11.37 -10.04
CA ASP A 70 7.32 11.31 -9.03
C ASP A 70 6.69 11.10 -7.64
N LEU A 71 6.64 9.84 -7.22
CA LEU A 71 6.01 9.44 -5.97
C LEU A 71 6.77 9.98 -4.75
N GLN A 72 8.11 10.06 -4.82
CA GLN A 72 8.93 10.57 -3.72
C GLN A 72 8.64 12.06 -3.47
N LYS A 73 8.66 12.88 -4.52
CA LYS A 73 8.33 14.30 -4.42
C LYS A 73 6.89 14.52 -3.95
N SER A 74 5.96 13.69 -4.42
CA SER A 74 4.56 13.71 -3.99
C SER A 74 4.42 13.38 -2.50
N TRP A 75 5.13 12.37 -2.02
CA TRP A 75 5.20 11.96 -0.62
C TRP A 75 5.76 13.07 0.27
N GLU A 76 6.91 13.64 -0.08
CA GLU A 76 7.54 14.72 0.68
C GLU A 76 6.60 15.93 0.83
N LYS A 77 5.94 16.34 -0.27
CA LYS A 77 4.96 17.43 -0.25
C LYS A 77 3.79 17.10 0.67
N LYS A 78 3.28 15.86 0.62
CA LYS A 78 2.17 15.41 1.46
C LYS A 78 2.55 15.39 2.94
N MET A 79 3.73 14.89 3.26
CA MET A 79 4.23 14.82 4.64
C MET A 79 4.47 16.20 5.23
N LYS A 80 5.07 17.14 4.48
CA LYS A 80 5.19 18.54 4.92
C LYS A 80 3.82 19.15 5.27
N LYS A 81 2.81 18.93 4.42
CA LYS A 81 1.44 19.41 4.67
C LYS A 81 0.80 18.72 5.89
N LYS A 82 1.00 17.41 6.07
CA LYS A 82 0.47 16.66 7.20
C LYS A 82 1.09 17.13 8.52
N THR A 83 2.43 17.24 8.58
CA THR A 83 3.16 17.74 9.74
C THR A 83 2.73 19.15 10.12
N ALA A 84 2.61 20.06 9.15
CA ALA A 84 2.15 21.43 9.43
C ALA A 84 0.73 21.48 9.99
N ARG A 85 -0.17 20.61 9.51
CA ARG A 85 -1.56 20.54 9.99
C ARG A 85 -1.68 19.88 11.36
N ASP A 86 -0.89 18.85 11.61
CA ASP A 86 -1.06 17.96 12.77
C ASP A 86 -0.08 18.30 13.92
N ALA A 87 0.76 19.35 13.76
CA ALA A 87 1.72 19.83 14.76
C ALA A 87 1.09 20.08 16.14
N ASP A 88 -0.11 20.64 16.19
CA ASP A 88 -0.81 20.96 17.44
C ASP A 88 -1.90 19.95 17.81
N ARG A 89 -2.20 18.99 16.93
CA ARG A 89 -3.40 18.13 17.02
C ARG A 89 -3.14 16.77 17.67
N HIS A 90 -1.92 16.24 17.55
CA HIS A 90 -1.55 14.98 18.20
C HIS A 90 -1.00 15.17 19.61
N ARG A 91 -0.28 16.28 19.89
CA ARG A 91 0.27 16.54 21.24
C ARG A 91 -0.79 16.79 22.30
N ASN A 92 -1.99 17.23 21.90
CA ASN A 92 -3.07 17.63 22.80
C ASN A 92 -4.29 16.70 22.73
N ASN A 93 -4.13 15.48 22.21
CA ASN A 93 -5.22 14.52 22.14
C ASN A 93 -5.09 13.48 23.25
N ASP A 94 -5.89 13.62 24.31
CA ASP A 94 -5.88 12.72 25.48
C ASP A 94 -6.30 11.27 25.15
N LYS A 95 -6.85 11.02 23.96
CA LYS A 95 -7.22 9.67 23.48
C LYS A 95 -6.10 8.94 22.73
N LEU A 96 -5.00 9.63 22.42
CA LEU A 96 -3.81 9.06 21.75
C LEU A 96 -2.66 8.90 22.73
#